data_AF-A0AAD6KU72-F1
#
_entry.id   AF-A0AAD6KU72-F1
#
_cell.length_a   1.000
_cell.length_b   1.000
_cell.length_c   1.000
_cell.angle_alpha   90.00
_cell.angle_beta   90.00
_cell.angle_gamma   90.00
#
_symmetry.space_group_name_H-M   'P 1'
#
loop_
_entity.id
_entity.type
_entity.pdbx_description
1 polymer ?
#
loop_
_entity_poly.entity_id
_entity_poly.type
_entity_poly.pdbx_seq_one_letter_code
_entity_poly.pdbx_strand_id
1 'polypeptide(L)'
;MYFLRFQVYRMDSTLNALAIVKDPDAAFFKRLEGLQPCEVSELKAGIHIFAVYGDNFFKTASYTIEALCSRTYEDTTEKLKDIEAQILRKRNELRQFETEYRTALARFQEVTNRYSQEKQSVCDKTSMSLVKWCFSTCLQYLLSNLIKYNSIYLCMHIHILCI
;
A
#
# COMPACT_ATOMS: atom_id res chain seq x y z
N MET A 1 -26.93 22.77 -16.01
CA MET A 1 -25.64 23.47 -16.11
C MET A 1 -25.54 24.43 -14.93
N TYR A 2 -24.42 24.46 -14.20
CA TYR A 2 -24.26 25.31 -13.02
C TYR A 2 -23.20 26.37 -13.30
N PHE A 3 -23.49 27.61 -12.92
CA PHE A 3 -22.53 28.70 -13.00
C PHE A 3 -22.08 29.05 -11.59
N LEU A 4 -20.85 28.67 -11.24
CA LEU A 4 -20.30 28.88 -9.91
C LEU A 4 -19.11 29.83 -10.01
N ARG A 5 -18.93 30.66 -8.97
CA ARG A 5 -17.81 31.61 -8.88
C ARG A 5 -16.62 31.07 -8.10
N PHE A 6 -16.62 29.78 -7.82
CA PHE A 6 -15.61 29.13 -7.01
C PHE A 6 -15.27 27.76 -7.57
N GLN A 7 -14.04 27.34 -7.35
CA GLN A 7 -13.56 26.02 -7.74
C GLN A 7 -14.37 24.96 -7.00
N VAL A 8 -14.85 23.95 -7.72
CA VAL A 8 -15.46 22.76 -7.14
C VAL A 8 -14.56 21.58 -7.41
N TYR A 9 -14.46 20.67 -6.45
CA TYR A 9 -13.72 19.43 -6.63
C TYR A 9 -14.66 18.24 -6.77
N ARG A 10 -14.33 17.34 -7.69
CA ARG A 10 -14.95 16.03 -7.80
C ARG A 10 -14.08 14.99 -7.12
N MET A 11 -14.73 14.17 -6.30
CA MET A 11 -14.14 12.94 -5.80
C MET A 11 -14.43 11.85 -6.83
N ASP A 12 -13.45 11.53 -7.67
CA ASP A 12 -13.52 10.32 -8.47
C ASP A 12 -12.93 9.17 -7.65
N SER A 13 -13.80 8.30 -7.12
CA SER A 13 -13.41 7.18 -6.26
C SER A 13 -12.87 5.98 -7.04
N THR A 14 -12.54 6.14 -8.33
CA THR A 14 -12.04 5.07 -9.19
C THR A 14 -10.59 4.71 -8.84
N LEU A 15 -10.41 4.07 -7.69
CA LEU A 15 -9.17 3.38 -7.35
C LEU A 15 -9.06 2.14 -8.23
N ASN A 16 -7.97 2.04 -9.00
CA ASN A 16 -7.69 0.88 -9.84
C ASN A 16 -7.61 -0.39 -8.97
N ALA A 17 -8.63 -1.25 -9.04
CA ALA A 17 -8.71 -2.48 -8.24
C ALA A 17 -7.48 -3.38 -8.41
N LEU A 18 -6.86 -3.39 -9.60
CA LEU A 18 -5.63 -4.14 -9.88
C LEU A 18 -4.40 -3.59 -9.16
N ALA A 19 -4.36 -2.29 -8.85
CA ALA A 19 -3.27 -1.68 -8.08
C ALA A 19 -3.39 -2.03 -6.58
N ILE A 20 -4.62 -2.18 -6.07
CA ILE A 20 -4.92 -2.57 -4.68
C ILE A 20 -4.41 -3.99 -4.39
N VAL A 21 -4.55 -4.92 -5.35
CA VAL A 21 -4.11 -6.32 -5.19
C VAL A 21 -2.59 -6.44 -5.06
N LYS A 22 -1.82 -5.58 -5.74
CA LYS A 22 -0.35 -5.60 -5.71
C LYS A 22 0.22 -4.89 -4.48
N ASP A 23 -0.49 -3.88 -3.99
CA ASP A 23 -0.04 -3.06 -2.88
C ASP A 23 -1.26 -2.56 -2.08
N PRO A 24 -1.66 -3.29 -1.03
CA PRO A 24 -2.83 -2.90 -0.22
C PRO A 24 -2.61 -1.58 0.51
N ASP A 25 -1.36 -1.21 0.81
CA ASP A 25 -1.02 0.05 1.49
C ASP A 25 -1.14 1.23 0.52
N ALA A 26 -0.77 1.04 -0.76
CA ALA A 26 -0.97 2.06 -1.79
C ALA A 26 -2.45 2.44 -1.97
N ALA A 27 -3.37 1.51 -1.75
CA ALA A 27 -4.80 1.79 -1.79
C ALA A 27 -5.20 2.83 -0.73
N PHE A 28 -4.58 2.78 0.46
CA PHE A 28 -4.83 3.73 1.54
C PHE A 28 -4.30 5.12 1.23
N PHE A 29 -3.05 5.24 0.76
CA PHE A 29 -2.43 6.53 0.46
C PHE A 29 -3.07 7.26 -0.72
N LYS A 30 -3.61 6.51 -1.69
CA LYS A 30 -4.23 7.07 -2.91
C LYS A 30 -5.70 7.45 -2.77
N ARG A 31 -6.33 7.23 -1.59
CA ARG A 31 -7.77 7.52 -1.38
C ARG A 31 -8.19 8.95 -1.70
N LEU A 32 -7.29 9.93 -1.51
CA LEU A 32 -7.55 11.34 -1.77
C LEU A 32 -6.97 11.83 -3.11
N GLU A 33 -6.38 10.93 -3.92
CA GLU A 33 -5.73 11.29 -5.18
C GLU A 33 -6.75 11.61 -6.29
N GLY A 34 -7.94 11.01 -6.21
CA GLY A 34 -9.07 11.23 -7.12
C GLY A 34 -9.79 12.57 -6.94
N LEU A 35 -9.38 13.40 -5.97
CA LEU A 35 -9.90 14.75 -5.83
C LEU A 35 -9.35 15.63 -6.96
N GLN A 36 -10.18 15.92 -7.96
CA GLN A 36 -9.80 16.71 -9.13
C GLN A 36 -10.64 17.98 -9.24
N PRO A 37 -10.05 19.11 -9.63
CA PRO A 37 -10.80 20.33 -9.89
C PRO A 37 -11.71 20.12 -11.10
N CYS A 38 -12.99 20.49 -10.97
CA CYS A 38 -13.92 20.55 -12.08
C CYS A 38 -13.68 21.79 -12.93
N GLU A 39 -13.98 21.71 -14.22
CA GLU A 39 -14.20 22.90 -15.00
C GLU A 39 -15.45 23.62 -14.47
N VAL A 40 -15.28 24.88 -14.08
CA VAL A 40 -16.36 25.73 -13.60
C VAL A 40 -16.54 26.89 -14.57
N SER A 41 -17.77 27.10 -15.02
CA SER A 41 -18.13 28.27 -15.82
C SER A 41 -18.65 29.37 -14.92
N GLU A 42 -17.97 30.50 -14.88
CA GLU A 42 -18.45 31.68 -14.14
C GLU A 42 -19.37 32.54 -15.03
N LEU A 43 -20.51 32.95 -14.47
CA LEU A 43 -21.41 33.92 -15.10
C LEU A 43 -21.00 35.35 -14.70
N LYS A 44 -20.44 36.10 -15.66
CA LYS A 44 -20.05 37.51 -15.47
C LYS A 44 -21.27 38.41 -15.30
N ALA A 45 -21.09 39.60 -14.72
CA ALA A 45 -22.16 40.58 -14.69
C ALA A 45 -22.55 41.01 -16.12
N GLY A 46 -23.84 41.01 -16.42
CA GLY A 46 -24.34 41.35 -17.75
C GLY A 46 -25.69 40.71 -18.06
N ILE A 47 -26.17 40.96 -19.28
CA ILE A 47 -27.37 40.32 -19.83
C ILE A 47 -26.94 38.98 -20.45
N HIS A 48 -27.58 37.90 -20.00
CA HIS A 48 -27.32 36.54 -20.49
C HIS A 48 -28.56 36.01 -21.20
N ILE A 49 -28.35 35.36 -22.34
CA ILE A 49 -29.42 34.73 -23.13
C ILE A 49 -29.29 33.23 -22.94
N PHE A 50 -30.34 32.62 -22.39
CA PHE A 50 -30.47 31.17 -22.27
C PHE A 50 -31.44 30.68 -23.34
N ALA A 51 -30.99 29.77 -24.19
CA ALA A 51 -31.81 29.17 -25.25
C ALA A 51 -31.89 27.65 -25.05
N VAL A 52 -33.08 27.11 -25.21
CA VAL A 52 -33.31 25.65 -25.25
C VAL A 52 -33.37 25.25 -26.71
N TYR A 53 -32.39 24.46 -27.15
CA TYR A 53 -32.39 23.87 -28.49
C TYR A 53 -32.97 22.46 -28.40
N GLY A 54 -33.93 22.15 -29.28
CA GLY A 54 -34.56 20.83 -29.37
C GLY A 54 -34.70 20.40 -30.82
N ASP A 55 -34.59 19.10 -31.06
CA ASP A 55 -34.74 18.43 -32.37
C ASP A 55 -36.09 17.70 -32.51
N ASN A 56 -36.96 17.81 -31.50
CA ASN A 56 -38.28 17.17 -31.48
C ASN A 56 -39.28 17.91 -32.37
N PHE A 57 -39.16 17.73 -33.69
CA PHE A 57 -40.07 18.31 -34.68
C PHE A 57 -41.49 17.70 -34.65
N PHE A 58 -41.67 16.51 -34.06
CA PHE A 58 -42.93 15.75 -34.15
C PHE A 58 -43.72 15.62 -32.84
N LYS A 59 -43.17 16.07 -31.70
CA LYS A 59 -43.81 15.95 -30.39
C LYS A 59 -43.56 17.18 -29.53
N THR A 60 -44.62 17.74 -28.96
CA THR A 60 -44.52 18.84 -28.00
C THR A 60 -43.79 18.37 -26.75
N ALA A 61 -42.68 19.03 -26.42
CA ALA A 61 -41.96 18.84 -25.18
C ALA A 61 -42.13 20.08 -24.29
N SER A 62 -42.44 19.87 -23.02
CA SER A 62 -42.52 20.94 -22.02
C SER A 62 -41.14 21.09 -21.35
N TYR A 63 -40.62 22.32 -21.31
CA TYR A 63 -39.36 22.63 -20.68
C TYR A 63 -39.58 23.69 -19.60
N THR A 64 -38.97 23.50 -18.43
CA THR A 64 -38.96 24.47 -17.33
C THR A 64 -37.54 24.93 -17.11
N ILE A 65 -37.32 26.24 -17.08
CA ILE A 65 -36.03 26.85 -16.74
C ILE A 65 -36.15 27.48 -15.36
N GLU A 66 -35.37 27.01 -14.41
CA GLU A 66 -35.31 27.55 -13.05
C GLU A 66 -33.94 28.20 -12.80
N ALA A 67 -33.95 29.38 -12.18
CA ALA A 67 -32.75 30.10 -11.79
C ALA A 67 -32.75 30.30 -10.27
N LEU A 68 -31.72 29.80 -9.61
CA LEU A 68 -31.52 29.93 -8.17
C LEU A 68 -30.38 30.92 -7.90
N CYS A 69 -30.60 31.91 -7.03
CA CYS A 69 -29.57 32.88 -6.67
C CYS A 69 -28.69 32.35 -5.53
N SER A 70 -27.37 32.37 -5.73
CA SER A 70 -26.40 31.87 -4.76
C SER A 70 -26.34 32.64 -3.43
N ARG A 71 -26.86 33.88 -3.37
CA ARG A 71 -26.76 34.73 -2.15
C ARG A 71 -27.39 34.08 -0.92
N THR A 72 -28.39 33.23 -1.11
CA THR A 72 -29.08 32.51 -0.02
C THR A 72 -28.21 31.44 0.65
N TYR A 73 -27.03 31.12 0.09
CA TYR A 73 -26.18 30.01 0.53
C TYR A 73 -24.71 30.40 0.73
N GLU A 74 -24.41 31.69 0.95
CA GLU A 74 -23.02 32.17 1.12
C GLU A 74 -22.30 31.47 2.28
N ASP A 75 -22.94 31.37 3.45
CA ASP A 75 -22.38 30.66 4.62
C ASP A 75 -22.06 29.19 4.33
N THR A 76 -22.97 28.49 3.64
CA THR A 76 -22.76 27.08 3.27
C THR A 76 -21.62 26.96 2.26
N THR A 77 -21.51 27.91 1.34
CA THR A 77 -20.44 27.95 0.33
C THR A 77 -19.07 28.16 0.97
N GLU A 78 -18.98 29.04 1.97
CA GLU A 78 -17.72 29.27 2.70
C GLU A 78 -17.31 28.04 3.51
N LYS A 79 -18.25 27.39 4.20
CA LYS A 79 -18.00 26.12 4.90
C LYS A 79 -17.51 25.02 3.94
N LEU A 80 -18.11 24.92 2.75
CA LEU A 80 -17.67 23.96 1.73
C LEU A 80 -16.23 24.24 1.28
N LYS A 81 -15.88 25.49 1.02
CA LYS A 81 -14.51 25.89 0.66
C LYS A 81 -13.49 25.53 1.75
N ASP A 82 -13.84 25.76 3.02
CA ASP A 82 -12.96 25.41 4.12
C ASP A 82 -12.75 23.89 4.22
N ILE A 83 -13.83 23.11 4.12
CA ILE A 83 -13.76 21.64 4.09
C ILE A 83 -12.90 21.15 2.92
N GLU A 84 -13.10 21.69 1.72
CA GLU A 84 -12.29 21.34 0.54
C GLU A 84 -10.80 21.68 0.76
N ALA A 85 -10.50 22.83 1.34
CA ALA A 85 -9.14 23.22 1.69
C ALA A 85 -8.50 22.26 2.71
N GLN A 86 -9.26 21.83 3.71
CA GLN A 86 -8.80 20.84 4.69
C GLN A 86 -8.52 19.48 4.03
N ILE A 87 -9.38 19.01 3.12
CA ILE A 87 -9.17 17.76 2.39
C ILE A 87 -7.89 17.85 1.52
N LEU A 88 -7.67 18.97 0.84
CA LEU A 88 -6.45 19.20 0.05
C LEU A 88 -5.19 19.20 0.91
N ARG A 89 -5.23 19.80 2.09
CA ARG A 89 -4.12 19.74 3.06
C ARG A 89 -3.84 18.30 3.47
N LYS A 90 -4.89 17.55 3.84
CA LYS A 90 -4.75 16.13 4.23
C LYS A 90 -4.24 15.25 3.11
N ARG A 91 -4.60 15.53 1.85
CA ARG A 91 -4.02 14.84 0.68
C ARG A 91 -2.50 15.04 0.61
N ASN A 92 -2.03 16.26 0.84
CA ASN A 92 -0.59 16.55 0.81
C ASN A 92 0.15 15.91 1.98
N GLU A 93 -0.44 15.95 3.18
CA GLU A 93 0.10 15.26 4.37
C GLU A 93 0.21 13.75 4.15
N LEU A 94 -0.83 13.11 3.59
CA LEU A 94 -0.80 11.68 3.26
C LEU A 94 0.31 11.33 2.26
N ARG A 95 0.53 12.18 1.25
CA ARG A 95 1.59 11.97 0.26
C ARG A 95 2.99 12.08 0.86
N GLN A 96 3.20 13.01 1.80
CA GLN A 96 4.45 13.12 2.54
C GLN A 96 4.66 11.90 3.44
N PHE A 97 3.62 11.53 4.19
CA PHE A 97 3.65 10.38 5.08
C PHE A 97 3.88 9.06 4.34
N GLU A 98 3.33 8.88 3.13
CA GLU A 98 3.63 7.71 2.29
C GLU A 98 5.13 7.58 2.04
N THR A 99 5.82 8.69 1.75
CA THR A 99 7.26 8.67 1.47
C THR A 99 8.07 8.23 2.69
N GLU A 100 7.71 8.73 3.86
CA GLU A 100 8.33 8.33 5.14
C GLU A 100 8.05 6.86 5.46
N TYR A 101 6.81 6.42 5.29
CA TYR A 101 6.38 5.04 5.47
C TYR A 101 7.19 4.07 4.61
N ARG A 102 7.33 4.36 3.30
CA ARG A 102 8.11 3.53 2.37
C ARG A 102 9.58 3.44 2.79
N THR A 103 10.14 4.55 3.25
CA THR A 103 11.52 4.60 3.74
C THR A 103 11.70 3.72 4.99
N ALA A 104 10.78 3.81 5.94
CA ALA A 104 10.80 2.99 7.14
C ALA A 104 10.60 1.49 6.82
N LEU A 105 9.69 1.17 5.90
CA LEU A 105 9.43 -0.19 5.45
C LEU A 105 10.67 -0.82 4.79
N ALA A 106 11.38 -0.08 3.94
CA ALA A 106 12.61 -0.56 3.31
C ALA A 106 13.69 -0.90 4.36
N ARG A 107 13.88 -0.02 5.36
CA ARG A 107 14.81 -0.27 6.47
C ARG A 107 14.41 -1.49 7.31
N PHE A 108 13.12 -1.64 7.59
CA PHE A 108 12.62 -2.80 8.32
C PHE A 108 12.87 -4.12 7.56
N GLN A 109 12.62 -4.13 6.24
CA GLN A 109 12.89 -5.28 5.39
C GLN A 109 14.39 -5.63 5.34
N GLU A 110 15.25 -4.62 5.21
CA GLU A 110 16.71 -4.81 5.25
C GLU A 110 17.15 -5.49 6.56
N VAL A 111 16.71 -4.97 7.69
CA VAL A 111 17.05 -5.53 9.02
C VAL A 111 16.50 -6.94 9.18
N THR A 112 15.27 -7.20 8.73
CA THR A 112 14.63 -8.52 8.81
C THR A 112 15.35 -9.55 7.95
N ASN A 113 15.77 -9.16 6.75
CA ASN A 113 16.53 -10.02 5.85
C ASN A 113 17.91 -10.34 6.42
N ARG A 114 18.62 -9.33 6.93
CA ARG A 114 19.90 -9.53 7.60
C ARG A 114 19.78 -10.45 8.81
N TYR A 115 18.79 -10.22 9.67
CA TYR A 115 18.52 -11.09 10.82
C TYR A 115 18.25 -12.54 10.39
N SER A 116 17.46 -12.75 9.33
CA SER A 116 17.17 -14.09 8.82
C SER A 116 18.44 -14.80 8.30
N GLN A 117 19.32 -14.08 7.59
CA GLN A 117 20.61 -14.62 7.13
C GLN A 117 21.56 -14.92 8.28
N GLU A 118 21.68 -14.02 9.24
CA GLU A 118 22.51 -14.19 10.44
C GLU A 118 22.04 -15.39 11.26
N LYS A 119 20.73 -15.50 11.50
CA LYS A 119 20.11 -16.64 12.18
C LYS A 119 20.43 -17.97 11.47
N GLN A 120 20.31 -18.01 10.14
CA GLN A 120 20.66 -19.22 9.37
C GLN A 120 22.14 -19.56 9.52
N SER A 121 23.03 -18.57 9.41
CA SER A 121 24.48 -18.78 9.54
C SER A 121 24.90 -19.31 10.92
N VAL A 122 24.23 -18.85 11.98
CA VAL A 122 24.44 -19.35 13.35
C VAL A 122 23.90 -20.77 13.48
N CYS A 123 22.73 -21.07 12.92
CA CYS A 123 22.16 -22.41 12.93
C CYS A 123 23.08 -23.42 12.21
N ASP A 124 23.60 -23.06 11.05
CA ASP A 124 24.50 -23.91 10.25
C ASP A 124 25.84 -24.14 10.97
N LYS A 125 26.43 -23.09 11.56
CA LYS A 125 27.66 -23.19 12.35
C LYS A 125 27.47 -24.06 13.59
N THR A 126 26.36 -23.90 14.30
CA THR A 126 26.07 -24.66 15.52
C THR A 126 25.85 -26.14 15.18
N SER A 127 25.09 -26.43 14.11
CA SER A 127 24.89 -27.79 13.60
C SER A 127 26.21 -28.45 13.18
N MET A 128 27.06 -27.72 12.44
CA MET A 128 28.35 -28.25 11.99
C MET A 128 29.34 -28.45 13.15
N SER A 129 29.27 -27.60 14.19
CA SER A 129 30.08 -27.76 15.40
C SER A 129 29.65 -28.97 16.24
N LEU A 130 28.34 -29.22 16.38
CA LEU A 130 27.78 -30.39 17.05
C LEU A 130 28.12 -31.68 16.30
N VAL A 131 28.02 -31.70 14.97
CA VAL A 131 28.41 -32.87 14.16
C VAL A 131 29.90 -33.15 14.29
N LYS A 132 30.77 -32.12 14.21
CA LYS A 132 32.21 -32.29 14.42
C LYS A 132 32.54 -32.77 15.84
N TRP A 133 31.84 -32.25 16.85
CA TRP A 133 32.02 -32.66 18.23
C TRP A 133 31.57 -34.11 18.47
N CYS A 134 30.40 -34.51 17.94
CA CYS A 134 29.94 -35.90 17.96
C CYS A 134 30.93 -36.82 17.24
N PHE A 135 31.41 -36.44 16.06
CA PHE A 135 32.34 -37.25 15.29
C PHE A 135 33.69 -37.40 16.00
N SER A 136 34.22 -36.31 16.57
CA SER A 136 35.47 -36.34 17.34
C SER A 136 35.34 -37.19 18.60
N THR A 137 34.24 -37.02 19.36
CA THR A 137 34.00 -37.79 20.59
C THR A 137 33.82 -39.28 20.27
N CYS A 138 33.09 -39.61 19.21
CA CYS A 138 32.88 -40.98 18.76
C CYS A 138 34.18 -41.61 18.23
N LEU A 139 34.98 -40.87 17.44
CA LEU A 139 36.29 -41.32 16.96
C LEU A 139 37.27 -41.56 18.11
N GLN A 140 37.27 -40.69 19.12
CA GLN A 140 38.13 -40.84 20.29
C GLN A 140 37.69 -42.00 21.18
N TYR A 141 36.39 -42.25 21.30
CA TYR A 141 35.83 -43.43 21.97
C TYR A 141 36.14 -44.73 21.21
N LEU A 142 36.09 -44.71 19.88
CA LEU A 142 36.48 -45.83 19.02
C LEU A 142 37.99 -46.11 19.11
N LEU A 143 38.85 -45.09 19.05
CA LEU A 143 40.30 -45.25 19.17
C LEU A 143 40.72 -45.77 20.55
N SER A 144 40.10 -45.28 21.63
CA SER A 144 40.38 -45.75 22.98
C SER A 144 39.84 -47.17 23.26
N ASN A 145 38.82 -47.63 22.52
CA ASN A 145 38.34 -49.02 22.57
C ASN A 145 39.02 -49.96 21.55
N LEU A 146 39.54 -49.46 20.42
CA LEU A 146 40.37 -50.23 19.47
C LEU A 146 41.72 -50.64 20.07
N ILE A 147 42.29 -49.83 20.97
CA ILE A 147 43.48 -50.22 21.75
C ILE A 147 43.15 -51.32 22.78
N LYS A 148 41.88 -51.46 23.20
CA LYS A 148 41.43 -52.53 24.10
C LYS A 148 41.01 -53.81 23.37
N TYR A 149 40.52 -53.70 22.14
CA TYR A 149 39.98 -54.82 21.38
C TYR A 149 40.80 -55.10 20.12
N ASN A 150 42.01 -55.59 20.34
CA ASN A 150 42.71 -56.44 19.37
C ASN A 150 42.08 -57.85 19.29
N SER A 151 40.77 -57.96 19.49
CA SER A 151 40.08 -59.24 19.39
C SER A 151 38.59 -59.04 19.09
N ILE A 152 38.28 -58.91 17.79
CA ILE A 152 37.08 -59.42 17.12
C ILE A 152 35.78 -58.60 17.39
N TYR A 153 35.04 -58.25 16.32
CA TYR A 153 33.62 -57.80 16.26
C TYR A 153 33.24 -56.34 15.89
N LEU A 154 34.16 -55.38 15.70
CA LEU A 154 33.75 -53.97 15.53
C LEU A 154 33.45 -53.49 14.10
N CYS A 155 33.29 -54.37 13.11
CA CYS A 155 33.04 -53.95 11.73
C CYS A 155 31.55 -53.85 11.35
N MET A 156 30.64 -54.45 12.11
CA MET A 156 29.26 -54.67 11.61
C MET A 156 28.22 -53.61 12.01
N HIS A 157 28.53 -52.68 12.93
CA HIS A 157 27.49 -51.86 13.56
C HIS A 157 27.41 -50.39 13.12
N ILE A 158 28.37 -49.90 12.34
CA ILE A 158 28.46 -48.47 11.97
C ILE A 158 27.45 -48.10 10.86
N HIS A 159 26.89 -49.07 10.13
CA HIS A 159 26.00 -48.77 9.01
C HIS A 159 24.54 -48.43 9.38
N ILE A 160 24.14 -48.59 10.66
CA ILE A 160 22.73 -48.46 11.10
C ILE A 160 22.42 -47.10 11.75
N LEU A 161 23.41 -46.29 12.13
CA LEU A 161 23.17 -45.03 12.89
C LEU A 161 23.35 -43.72 12.09
N CYS A 162 23.42 -43.77 10.76
CA CYS A 162 23.58 -42.58 9.90
C CYS A 162 22.52 -42.45 8.80
N ILE A 163 21.29 -42.89 9.07
CA ILE A 163 20.09 -42.48 8.31
C ILE A 163 19.21 -41.64 9.23
#